data_AF-A0A9E0WE84-F1
#
_entry.id   AF-A0A9E0WE84-F1
#
_cell.length_a   1.000
_cell.length_b   1.000
_cell.length_c   1.000
_cell.angle_alpha   90.00
_cell.angle_beta   90.00
_cell.angle_gamma   90.00
#
_symmetry.space_group_name_H-M   'P 1'
#
loop_
_entity.id
_entity.type
_entity.pdbx_description
1 polymer ?
#
loop_
_entity_poly.entity_id
_entity_poly.type
_entity_poly.pdbx_seq_one_letter_code
_entity_poly.pdbx_strand_id
1 'polypeptide(L)'
;MNVALKAVVLLCGVLFIVTGLRWLLAPAGVAPEFGLALSTGVGLSSQIGDMSAFFLTLGVSILMGLTTGRAIWYYPPMILLSLTAVGRILAWLL
;
A
#
# COMPACT_ATOMS: atom_id res chain seq x y z
N MET A 1 -16.72 3.92 16.74
CA MET A 1 -16.73 3.39 15.35
C MET A 1 -17.72 2.25 15.26
N ASN A 2 -18.69 2.31 14.34
CA ASN A 2 -19.66 1.25 14.11
C ASN A 2 -18.96 -0.05 13.64
N VAL A 3 -19.53 -1.21 13.96
CA VAL A 3 -18.99 -2.55 13.61
C VAL A 3 -18.80 -2.70 12.10
N ALA A 4 -19.76 -2.23 11.31
CA ALA A 4 -19.65 -2.24 9.85
C ALA A 4 -18.42 -1.45 9.37
N LEU A 5 -18.17 -0.28 9.94
CA LEU A 5 -17.00 0.54 9.58
C LEU A 5 -15.69 -0.13 10.01
N LYS A 6 -15.66 -0.76 11.18
CA LYS A 6 -14.50 -1.56 11.63
C LYS A 6 -14.19 -2.70 10.65
N ALA A 7 -15.22 -3.39 10.16
CA ALA A 7 -15.05 -4.49 9.21
C ALA A 7 -14.46 -4.00 7.87
N VAL A 8 -14.94 -2.86 7.36
CA VAL A 8 -14.41 -2.24 6.14
C VAL A 8 -12.94 -1.82 6.33
N VAL A 9 -12.62 -1.15 7.43
CA VAL A 9 -11.24 -0.72 7.72
C VAL A 9 -10.30 -1.92 7.89
N LEU A 10 -10.77 -2.98 8.55
CA LEU A 10 -10.03 -4.24 8.69
C LEU A 10 -9.73 -4.84 7.32
N LEU A 11 -10.75 -4.95 6.45
CA LEU A 11 -10.60 -5.49 5.10
C LEU A 11 -9.57 -4.68 4.31
N CYS A 12 -9.65 -3.35 4.32
CA CYS A 12 -8.67 -2.50 3.65
C CYS A 12 -7.24 -2.75 4.16
N GLY A 13 -7.05 -2.78 5.49
CA GLY A 13 -5.75 -3.04 6.09
C GLY A 13 -5.17 -4.40 5.69
N VAL A 14 -6.00 -5.45 5.73
CA VAL A 14 -5.61 -6.81 5.33
C VAL A 14 -5.25 -6.87 3.85
N LEU A 15 -6.05 -6.28 2.97
CA LEU A 15 -5.76 -6.26 1.53
C LEU A 15 -4.42 -5.58 1.24
N PHE A 16 -4.10 -4.46 1.90
CA PHE A 16 -2.80 -3.81 1.76
C PHE A 16 -1.64 -4.66 2.25
N ILE A 17 -1.79 -5.35 3.39
CA ILE A 17 -0.77 -6.31 3.86
C ILE A 17 -0.55 -7.42 2.82
N VAL A 18 -1.64 -8.02 2.32
CA VAL A 18 -1.56 -9.09 1.32
C VAL A 18 -0.86 -8.61 0.05
N THR A 19 -1.21 -7.43 -0.46
CA THR A 19 -0.54 -6.84 -1.63
C THR A 19 0.94 -6.59 -1.37
N GLY A 20 1.31 -6.04 -0.21
CA GLY A 20 2.70 -5.82 0.16
C GLY A 20 3.51 -7.11 0.28
N LEU A 21 2.92 -8.16 0.85
CA LEU A 21 3.53 -9.49 0.89
C LEU A 21 3.65 -10.13 -0.50
N ARG A 22 2.66 -9.94 -1.38
CA ARG A 22 2.74 -10.39 -2.78
C ARG A 22 3.89 -9.72 -3.52
N TRP A 23 4.18 -8.45 -3.25
CA TRP A 23 5.37 -7.79 -3.82
C TRP A 23 6.68 -8.44 -3.36
N LEU A 24 6.77 -8.87 -2.10
CA LEU A 24 7.97 -9.56 -1.58
C LEU A 24 8.10 -11.00 -2.11
N LEU A 25 6.98 -11.73 -2.18
CA LEU A 25 7.00 -13.19 -2.38
C LEU A 25 6.70 -13.61 -3.81
N ALA A 26 5.89 -12.85 -4.54
CA ALA A 26 5.43 -13.18 -5.89
C ALA A 26 5.23 -11.91 -6.76
N PRO A 27 6.28 -11.08 -6.94
CA PRO A 27 6.18 -9.79 -7.62
C PRO A 27 5.66 -9.90 -9.07
N ALA A 28 5.96 -11.00 -9.75
CA ALA A 28 5.51 -11.25 -11.13
C ALA A 28 3.98 -11.36 -11.27
N GLY A 29 3.29 -11.80 -10.21
CA GLY A 29 1.84 -11.92 -10.21
C GLY A 29 1.11 -10.63 -9.85
N VAL A 30 1.79 -9.65 -9.26
CA VAL A 30 1.17 -8.41 -8.76
C VAL A 30 1.56 -7.18 -9.58
N ALA A 31 2.78 -7.12 -10.13
CA ALA A 31 3.22 -5.97 -10.93
C ALA A 31 2.27 -5.59 -12.09
N PRO A 32 1.73 -6.56 -12.88
CA PRO A 32 0.80 -6.23 -13.95
C PRO A 32 -0.52 -5.62 -13.47
N GLU A 33 -0.97 -5.95 -12.25
CA GLU A 33 -2.18 -5.36 -11.64
C GLU A 33 -2.03 -3.84 -11.43
N PHE A 34 -0.79 -3.36 -11.35
CA PHE A 34 -0.45 -1.93 -11.23
C PHE A 34 0.03 -1.30 -12.55
N GLY A 35 -0.05 -2.03 -13.66
CA GLY A 35 0.46 -1.60 -14.97
C GLY A 35 1.98 -1.52 -15.03
N LEU A 36 2.68 -2.26 -14.17
CA LEU A 36 4.14 -2.28 -14.10
C LEU A 36 4.69 -3.54 -14.77
N ALA A 37 5.74 -3.37 -15.57
CA ALA A 37 6.66 -4.45 -15.91
C ALA A 37 7.68 -4.61 -14.78
N LEU A 38 8.10 -5.84 -14.51
CA LEU A 38 9.20 -6.07 -13.58
C LEU A 38 10.51 -5.57 -14.20
N SER A 39 11.24 -4.79 -13.40
CA SER A 39 12.59 -4.37 -13.76
C SER A 39 13.58 -5.55 -13.64
N THR A 40 14.86 -5.29 -13.91
CA THR A 40 15.93 -6.29 -13.82
C THR A 40 17.08 -5.77 -12.97
N GLY A 41 17.86 -6.69 -12.38
CA GLY A 41 19.02 -6.34 -11.54
C GLY A 41 18.64 -5.48 -10.34
N VAL A 42 19.38 -4.40 -10.10
CA VAL A 42 19.14 -3.49 -8.96
C VAL A 42 17.77 -2.80 -9.05
N GLY A 43 17.32 -2.47 -10.27
CA GLY A 43 16.00 -1.87 -10.47
C GLY A 43 14.85 -2.75 -9.98
N LEU A 44 14.98 -4.08 -10.13
CA LEU A 44 14.02 -5.04 -9.59
C LEU A 44 14.00 -5.00 -8.06
N SER A 45 15.19 -4.97 -7.45
CA SER A 45 15.33 -4.89 -5.99
C SER A 45 14.69 -3.62 -5.43
N SER A 46 14.92 -2.46 -6.06
CA SER A 46 14.31 -1.19 -5.68
C SER A 46 12.79 -1.23 -5.85
N GLN A 47 12.31 -1.73 -6.99
CA GLN A 47 10.87 -1.83 -7.26
C GLN A 47 10.15 -2.71 -6.22
N ILE A 48 10.70 -3.88 -5.89
CA ILE A 48 10.14 -4.75 -4.85
C ILE A 48 10.17 -4.06 -3.49
N GLY A 49 11.31 -3.46 -3.12
CA GLY A 49 11.47 -2.75 -1.85
C GLY A 49 10.49 -1.61 -1.68
N ASP A 50 10.40 -0.73 -2.68
CA ASP A 50 9.54 0.44 -2.64
C ASP A 50 8.06 0.07 -2.61
N MET A 51 7.64 -0.87 -3.46
CA MET A 51 6.23 -1.28 -3.53
C MET A 51 5.81 -2.06 -2.29
N SER A 52 6.64 -2.98 -1.80
CA SER A 52 6.34 -3.71 -0.56
C SER A 52 6.30 -2.77 0.64
N ALA A 53 7.29 -1.88 0.80
CA ALA A 53 7.32 -0.91 1.88
C ALA A 53 6.09 0.01 1.87
N PHE A 54 5.68 0.48 0.68
CA PHE A 54 4.47 1.28 0.51
C PHE A 54 3.24 0.55 1.04
N PHE A 55 2.91 -0.62 0.49
CA PHE A 55 1.69 -1.34 0.85
C PHE A 55 1.71 -1.89 2.28
N LEU A 56 2.86 -2.38 2.77
CA LEU A 56 2.97 -2.83 4.15
C LEU A 56 2.81 -1.68 5.13
N THR A 57 3.35 -0.50 4.83
CA THR A 57 3.15 0.70 5.68
C THR A 57 1.68 1.10 5.72
N LEU A 58 0.97 1.06 4.59
CA LEU A 58 -0.47 1.30 4.55
C LEU A 58 -1.22 0.30 5.45
N GLY A 59 -0.98 -1.00 5.23
CA GLY A 59 -1.67 -2.07 5.95
C GLY A 59 -1.39 -2.02 7.46
N VAL A 60 -0.13 -1.93 7.87
CA VAL A 60 0.27 -1.88 9.29
C VAL A 60 -0.34 -0.66 9.96
N SER A 61 -0.24 0.52 9.35
CA SER A 61 -0.75 1.76 9.95
C SER A 61 -2.27 1.73 10.08
N ILE A 62 -2.99 1.25 9.08
CA ILE A 62 -4.46 1.08 9.14
C ILE A 62 -4.85 0.11 10.26
N LEU A 63 -4.19 -1.04 10.35
CA LEU A 63 -4.47 -2.04 11.38
C LEU A 63 -4.11 -1.53 12.79
N MET A 64 -3.01 -0.78 12.93
CA MET A 64 -2.65 -0.11 14.18
C MET A 64 -3.69 0.94 14.59
N GLY A 65 -4.21 1.73 13.65
CA GLY A 65 -5.30 2.67 13.92
C GLY A 65 -6.58 1.97 14.37
N LEU A 66 -6.86 0.79 13.80
CA LEU A 66 -8.03 -0.01 14.14
C LEU A 66 -7.91 -0.67 15.53
N THR A 67 -6.75 -1.24 15.85
CA THR A 67 -6.52 -1.97 17.12
C THR A 67 -6.31 -1.01 18.29
N THR A 68 -5.55 0.07 18.10
CA THR A 68 -5.24 1.04 19.16
C THR A 68 -6.34 2.08 19.35
N GLY A 69 -7.22 2.26 18.36
CA GLY A 69 -8.25 3.29 18.36
C GLY A 69 -7.71 4.73 18.23
N ARG A 70 -6.39 4.90 18.00
CA ARG A 70 -5.76 6.23 17.89
C ARG A 70 -5.77 6.69 16.43
N ALA A 71 -6.40 7.83 16.19
CA ALA A 71 -6.53 8.39 14.85
C ALA A 71 -5.17 8.70 14.17
N ILE A 72 -4.12 8.92 14.96
CA ILE A 72 -2.80 9.29 14.45
C ILE A 72 -2.21 8.26 13.46
N TRP A 73 -2.55 6.98 13.64
CA TRP A 73 -2.10 5.90 12.75
C TRP A 73 -2.75 5.94 11.37
N TYR A 74 -3.83 6.70 11.17
CA TYR A 74 -4.41 6.88 9.84
C TYR A 74 -3.72 8.00 9.03
N TYR A 75 -2.88 8.85 9.65
CA TYR A 75 -2.17 9.89 8.88
C TYR A 75 -1.16 9.34 7.87
N PRO A 76 -0.27 8.38 8.22
CA PRO A 76 0.64 7.80 7.24
C PRO A 76 -0.05 7.26 5.98
N PRO A 77 -1.11 6.44 6.07
CA PRO A 77 -1.77 5.94 4.86
C PRO A 77 -2.50 7.03 4.09
N MET A 78 -3.12 8.01 4.78
CA MET A 78 -3.74 9.15 4.11
C MET A 78 -2.70 9.96 3.31
N ILE A 79 -1.53 10.25 3.90
CA ILE A 79 -0.47 11.02 3.26
C ILE A 79 0.11 10.24 2.07
N LEU A 80 0.47 8.97 2.27
CA LEU A 80 1.04 8.13 1.21
C LEU A 80 0.08 8.00 0.02
N LEU A 81 -1.18 7.66 0.24
CA LEU A 81 -2.17 7.55 -0.84
C LEU A 81 -2.39 8.90 -1.55
N SER A 82 -2.45 10.00 -0.80
CA SER A 82 -2.61 11.35 -1.38
C SER A 82 -1.42 11.72 -2.26
N LEU A 83 -0.19 11.51 -1.78
CA LEU A 83 1.03 11.81 -2.53
C LEU A 83 1.16 10.91 -3.76
N THR A 84 0.83 9.62 -3.63
CA THR A 84 0.80 8.71 -4.79
C THR A 84 -0.23 9.15 -5.82
N ALA A 85 -1.43 9.56 -5.40
CA ALA A 85 -2.45 10.04 -6.32
C ALA A 85 -1.98 11.31 -7.06
N VAL A 86 -1.44 12.29 -6.32
CA VAL A 86 -0.87 13.51 -6.92
C VAL A 86 0.26 13.18 -7.88
N GLY A 87 1.22 12.35 -7.46
CA GLY A 87 2.35 11.94 -8.29
C GLY A 87 1.91 11.24 -9.58
N ARG A 88 0.90 10.36 -9.51
CA ARG A 88 0.36 9.68 -10.70
C ARG A 88 -0.37 10.64 -11.64
N ILE A 89 -1.11 11.60 -11.12
CA ILE A 89 -1.78 12.62 -11.94
C ILE A 89 -0.73 13.48 -12.65
N LEU A 90 0.31 13.93 -11.94
CA LEU A 90 1.38 14.73 -12.52
C LEU A 90 2.15 13.96 -13.59
N ALA A 91 2.52 12.70 -13.34
CA ALA A 91 3.22 11.86 -14.32
C ALA A 91 2.37 11.50 -15.55
N TRP A 92 1.04 11.63 -15.48
CA TRP A 92 0.16 11.48 -16.62
C TRP A 92 0.02 12.77 -17.44
N LEU A 93 0.10 13.94 -16.78
CA LEU A 93 -0.06 15.24 -17.41
C LEU A 93 1.23 15.79 -18.05
N LEU A 94 2.40 15.44 -17.50
CA LEU A 94 3.72 15.92 -17.92
C LEU A 94 4.44 14.87 -18.80
#